data_AF-A0A395H9C3-F1
#
_entry.id   AF-A0A395H9C3-F1
#
_cell.length_a   1.000
_cell.length_b   1.000
_cell.length_c   1.000
_cell.angle_alpha   90.00
_cell.angle_beta   90.00
_cell.angle_gamma   90.00
#
_symmetry.space_group_name_H-M   'P 1'
#
loop_
_entity.id
_entity.type
_entity.pdbx_description
1 polymer ?
#
loop_
_entity_poly.entity_id
_entity_poly.type
_entity_poly.pdbx_seq_one_letter_code
_entity_poly.pdbx_strand_id
1 'polypeptide(L)'
;MKNHKSQLRSIGVIPSTEGSVEITAPSAVGSEARQRLQDALHSSLLQACPADSWPDKLYLSQCPYPILVDREHLARLATLNKVLVTALDDIVTRWWTDSSANFPARMPLQPVEEKLLQWLNDIQHTGIIRPFRERCGSWRPDFLIEEQIHPNDEQMFRICEINARFCWNGFMVNALGQDALMATGITGRKLVGAINSQVFFDGLQRLYNPSLPLHVLKGEEPGIDIHPLAHYVKTHMGQRVRFITPDDLRLIPCHRSPGGHRLCCLVDSESPVGWNRFRTEGGELLEEIHQVELELYHHELLDLRYDTLQQISLRCFNDMRTLLLVHDKRMLGIVLEELDSFVTRTVLAVQEASLLEQGICQTILPGSGQLAQLIERCRQQNDLKIEYLLKPARGGKGDGIILGESVTPESWVARLEELMSPSLSVGGTTYVIQRKVRQAKYDVFLKEAQGVQRLPIVGTYHALHGDFLGIDIWRSGPGPVCSLSQGGTWMCSVMEVDVSC
;
A
#
# COMPACT_ATOMS: atom_id res chain seq x y z
N MET A 1 31.06 -11.54 20.72
CA MET A 1 30.86 -11.70 19.26
C MET A 1 30.65 -10.31 18.68
N LYS A 2 31.41 -9.93 17.65
CA LYS A 2 31.08 -8.70 16.90
C LYS A 2 29.77 -8.99 16.18
N ASN A 3 28.66 -8.39 16.62
CA ASN A 3 27.42 -8.36 15.84
C ASN A 3 27.76 -7.69 14.51
N HIS A 4 28.01 -8.46 13.46
CA HIS A 4 27.86 -7.93 12.11
C HIS A 4 26.37 -7.61 11.98
N LYS A 5 26.05 -6.31 11.98
CA LYS A 5 24.72 -5.86 11.58
C LYS A 5 24.52 -6.33 10.15
N SER A 6 23.57 -7.24 9.97
CA SER A 6 23.25 -7.81 8.68
C SER A 6 22.67 -6.69 7.81
N GLN A 7 23.20 -6.54 6.60
CA GLN A 7 22.69 -5.57 5.62
C GLN A 7 21.79 -6.31 4.62
N LEU A 8 20.72 -5.64 4.19
CA LEU A 8 19.95 -6.07 3.03
C LEU A 8 20.87 -6.35 1.84
N ARG A 9 20.66 -7.49 1.16
CA ARG A 9 21.37 -7.84 -0.06
C ARG A 9 20.49 -8.67 -0.98
N SER A 10 20.54 -8.42 -2.29
CA SER A 10 20.02 -9.40 -3.24
C SER A 10 20.96 -10.58 -3.29
N ILE A 11 20.42 -11.80 -3.29
CA ILE A 11 21.22 -13.03 -3.28
C ILE A 11 20.94 -13.89 -4.50
N GLY A 12 22.02 -14.48 -5.02
CA GLY A 12 22.00 -15.62 -5.91
C GLY A 12 21.92 -16.90 -5.09
N VAL A 13 21.10 -17.85 -5.55
CA VAL A 13 20.98 -19.16 -4.93
C VAL A 13 21.19 -20.22 -6.00
N ILE A 14 22.12 -21.14 -5.76
CA ILE A 14 22.29 -22.34 -6.60
C ILE A 14 21.65 -23.51 -5.87
N PRO A 15 20.51 -24.05 -6.34
CA PRO A 15 19.91 -25.24 -5.76
C PRO A 15 20.88 -26.43 -5.84
N SER A 16 21.12 -27.10 -4.71
CA SER A 16 21.96 -28.30 -4.65
C SER A 16 21.10 -29.56 -4.46
N THR A 17 21.41 -30.60 -5.22
CA THR A 17 20.81 -31.95 -5.06
C THR A 17 21.27 -32.63 -3.76
N GLU A 18 22.36 -32.17 -3.15
CA GLU A 18 22.99 -32.75 -1.96
C GLU A 18 22.64 -31.99 -0.65
N GLY A 19 21.70 -31.04 -0.71
CA GLY A 19 20.97 -30.53 0.45
C GLY A 19 21.50 -29.24 1.11
N SER A 20 22.69 -28.75 0.76
CA SER A 20 23.16 -27.42 1.18
C SER A 20 22.99 -26.40 0.06
N VAL A 21 22.14 -25.41 0.30
CA VAL A 21 22.01 -24.24 -0.58
C VAL A 21 23.23 -23.34 -0.40
N GLU A 22 23.88 -22.98 -1.51
CA GLU A 22 24.97 -22.00 -1.52
C GLU A 22 24.39 -20.60 -1.78
N ILE A 23 24.56 -19.70 -0.80
CA ILE A 23 24.19 -18.29 -0.92
C ILE A 23 25.37 -17.56 -1.55
N THR A 24 25.13 -16.92 -2.69
CA THR A 24 26.14 -16.21 -3.45
C THR A 24 25.62 -14.86 -3.94
N ALA A 25 26.46 -14.08 -4.63
CA ALA A 25 26.00 -12.88 -5.32
C ALA A 25 25.21 -13.27 -6.58
N PRO A 26 24.18 -12.50 -6.99
CA PRO A 26 23.43 -12.78 -8.22
C PRO A 26 24.32 -12.93 -9.48
N SER A 27 25.43 -12.19 -9.57
CA SER A 27 26.42 -12.30 -10.66
C SER A 27 27.14 -13.64 -10.74
N ALA A 28 27.27 -14.35 -9.62
CA ALA A 28 28.04 -15.59 -9.54
C ALA A 28 27.24 -16.83 -9.98
N VAL A 29 25.91 -16.71 -10.10
CA VAL A 29 25.05 -17.76 -10.64
C VAL A 29 25.25 -17.80 -12.16
N GLY A 30 25.72 -18.92 -12.74
CA GLY A 30 25.93 -19.03 -14.19
C GLY A 30 24.64 -18.88 -15.01
N SER A 31 24.73 -18.38 -16.24
CA SER A 31 23.58 -18.03 -17.10
C SER A 31 22.57 -19.16 -17.28
N GLU A 32 23.02 -20.40 -17.49
CA GLU A 32 22.14 -21.57 -17.58
C GLU A 32 21.35 -21.83 -16.29
N ALA A 33 22.00 -21.66 -15.13
CA ALA A 33 21.32 -21.79 -13.84
C ALA A 33 20.31 -20.65 -13.62
N ARG A 34 20.66 -19.43 -14.03
CA ARG A 34 19.75 -18.26 -13.99
C ARG A 34 18.49 -18.51 -14.81
N GLN A 35 18.64 -18.98 -16.05
CA GLN A 35 17.52 -19.28 -16.92
C GLN A 35 16.63 -20.37 -16.33
N ARG A 36 17.22 -21.47 -15.83
CA ARG A 36 16.46 -22.54 -15.17
C ARG A 36 15.67 -22.06 -13.96
N LEU A 37 16.24 -21.18 -13.12
CA LEU A 37 15.55 -20.59 -11.98
C LEU A 37 14.38 -19.71 -12.42
N GLN A 38 14.59 -18.87 -13.44
CA GLN A 38 13.53 -18.04 -14.01
C GLN A 38 12.38 -18.89 -14.57
N ASP A 39 12.70 -19.95 -15.32
CA ASP A 39 11.71 -20.84 -15.92
C ASP A 39 10.95 -21.62 -14.84
N ALA A 40 11.65 -22.11 -13.81
CA ALA A 40 11.02 -22.78 -12.68
C ALA A 40 10.08 -21.84 -11.91
N LEU A 41 10.50 -20.60 -11.66
CA LEU A 41 9.68 -19.59 -11.00
C LEU A 41 8.41 -19.29 -11.80
N HIS A 42 8.55 -18.98 -13.10
CA HIS A 42 7.42 -18.71 -13.97
C HIS A 42 6.46 -19.89 -14.07
N SER A 43 7.00 -21.11 -14.20
CA SER A 43 6.19 -22.34 -14.21
C SER A 43 5.39 -22.48 -12.91
N SER A 44 6.03 -22.23 -11.77
CA SER A 44 5.36 -22.32 -10.47
C SER A 44 4.28 -21.26 -10.27
N LEU A 45 4.51 -20.01 -10.69
CA LEU A 45 3.48 -18.97 -10.71
C LEU A 45 2.27 -19.36 -11.54
N LEU A 46 2.50 -19.91 -12.75
CA LEU A 46 1.45 -20.34 -13.66
C LEU A 46 0.68 -21.57 -13.17
N GLN A 47 1.32 -22.41 -12.37
CA GLN A 47 0.65 -23.51 -11.69
C GLN A 47 -0.27 -23.02 -10.57
N ALA A 48 0.12 -21.96 -9.85
CA ALA A 48 -0.66 -21.39 -8.77
C ALA A 48 -1.80 -20.47 -9.27
N CYS A 49 -1.59 -19.76 -10.38
CA CYS A 49 -2.56 -18.84 -10.95
C CYS A 49 -2.36 -18.74 -12.47
N PRO A 50 -3.38 -18.99 -13.30
CA PRO A 50 -3.23 -19.07 -14.76
C PRO A 50 -2.88 -17.70 -15.36
N ALA A 51 -2.21 -17.71 -16.50
CA ALA A 51 -1.64 -16.52 -17.13
C ALA A 51 -2.66 -15.39 -17.40
N ASP A 52 -3.91 -15.74 -17.72
CA ASP A 52 -5.01 -14.82 -18.00
C ASP A 52 -5.50 -14.07 -16.75
N SER A 53 -5.22 -14.61 -15.56
CA SER A 53 -5.54 -13.98 -14.28
C SER A 53 -4.44 -13.03 -13.80
N TRP A 54 -3.32 -12.90 -14.52
CA TRP A 54 -2.25 -11.94 -14.23
C TRP A 54 -2.31 -10.73 -15.16
N PRO A 55 -2.68 -9.54 -14.67
CA PRO A 55 -2.73 -8.31 -15.45
C PRO A 55 -1.38 -7.99 -16.08
N ASP A 56 -1.39 -7.55 -17.34
CA ASP A 56 -0.20 -7.16 -18.12
C ASP A 56 0.97 -8.18 -18.07
N LYS A 57 0.66 -9.46 -17.86
CA LYS A 57 1.64 -10.54 -17.67
C LYS A 57 2.62 -10.24 -16.53
N LEU A 58 2.14 -9.65 -15.44
CA LEU A 58 2.96 -9.24 -14.28
C LEU A 58 3.84 -10.38 -13.73
N TYR A 59 3.39 -11.64 -13.83
CA TYR A 59 4.17 -12.82 -13.45
C TYR A 59 5.53 -12.92 -14.16
N LEU A 60 5.69 -12.36 -15.37
CA LEU A 60 6.95 -12.31 -16.12
C LEU A 60 7.94 -11.27 -15.58
N SER A 61 7.49 -10.36 -14.71
CA SER A 61 8.32 -9.31 -14.13
C SER A 61 8.88 -9.67 -12.75
N GLN A 62 8.64 -10.90 -12.27
CA GLN A 62 9.26 -11.39 -11.04
C GLN A 62 10.72 -11.75 -11.27
N CYS A 63 11.59 -11.27 -10.40
CA CYS A 63 12.99 -11.63 -10.34
C CYS A 63 13.20 -12.80 -9.36
N PRO A 64 13.93 -13.86 -9.76
CA PRO A 64 14.20 -15.04 -8.94
C PRO A 64 15.28 -14.80 -7.88
N TYR A 65 15.92 -13.63 -7.84
CA TYR A 65 16.92 -13.26 -6.84
C TYR A 65 16.28 -12.49 -5.70
N PRO A 66 15.95 -13.15 -4.58
CA PRO A 66 15.28 -12.49 -3.48
C PRO A 66 16.21 -11.50 -2.76
N ILE A 67 15.60 -10.63 -1.97
CA ILE A 67 16.31 -9.84 -0.97
C ILE A 67 16.43 -10.68 0.30
N LEU A 68 17.65 -10.86 0.77
CA LEU A 68 17.91 -11.42 2.08
C LEU A 68 17.63 -10.35 3.15
N VAL A 69 16.67 -10.65 4.01
CA VAL A 69 16.32 -9.86 5.19
C VAL A 69 16.63 -10.67 6.45
N ASP A 70 16.61 -10.02 7.61
CA ASP A 70 16.74 -10.69 8.90
C ASP A 70 15.59 -10.32 9.84
N ARG A 71 15.60 -10.92 11.03
CA ARG A 71 14.57 -10.70 12.05
C ARG A 71 14.56 -9.27 12.58
N GLU A 72 15.71 -8.58 12.59
CA GLU A 72 15.82 -7.21 13.08
C GLU A 72 15.15 -6.22 12.11
N HIS A 73 15.36 -6.39 10.80
CA HIS A 73 14.67 -5.62 9.77
C HIS A 73 13.14 -5.75 9.91
N LEU A 74 12.64 -6.99 10.06
CA LEU A 74 11.21 -7.24 10.22
C LEU A 74 10.65 -6.67 11.53
N ALA A 75 11.36 -6.84 12.64
CA ALA A 75 10.95 -6.30 13.95
C ALA A 75 10.89 -4.77 13.94
N ARG A 76 11.82 -4.12 13.24
CA ARG A 76 11.84 -2.65 13.09
C ARG A 76 10.65 -2.15 12.27
N LEU A 77 10.34 -2.79 11.15
CA LEU A 77 9.15 -2.45 10.35
C LEU A 77 7.85 -2.69 11.15
N ALA A 78 7.76 -3.80 11.88
CA ALA A 78 6.60 -4.10 12.72
C ALA A 78 6.42 -3.06 13.84
N THR A 79 7.51 -2.64 14.48
CA THR A 79 7.49 -1.60 15.53
C THR A 79 7.10 -0.25 14.96
N LEU A 80 7.71 0.16 13.84
CA LEU A 80 7.36 1.40 13.15
C LEU A 80 5.88 1.42 12.74
N ASN A 81 5.37 0.31 12.19
CA ASN A 81 3.96 0.18 11.84
C ASN A 81 3.05 0.32 13.07
N LYS A 82 3.36 -0.35 14.18
CA LYS A 82 2.56 -0.27 15.40
C LYS A 82 2.43 1.16 15.91
N VAL A 83 3.54 1.91 15.92
CA VAL A 83 3.56 3.31 16.35
C VAL A 83 2.80 4.19 15.36
N LEU A 84 2.98 3.98 14.05
CA LEU A 84 2.26 4.71 13.00
C LEU A 84 0.76 4.51 13.11
N VAL A 85 0.31 3.27 13.31
CA VAL A 85 -1.11 2.93 13.52
C VAL A 85 -1.67 3.65 14.74
N THR A 86 -0.90 3.72 15.83
CA THR A 86 -1.33 4.42 17.05
C THR A 86 -1.51 5.92 16.80
N ALA A 87 -0.58 6.55 16.08
CA ALA A 87 -0.69 7.96 15.70
C ALA A 87 -1.89 8.22 14.76
N LEU A 88 -2.09 7.37 13.76
CA LEU A 88 -3.20 7.48 12.81
C LEU A 88 -4.57 7.26 13.47
N ASP A 89 -4.66 6.29 14.38
CA ASP A 89 -5.87 6.02 15.16
C ASP A 89 -6.26 7.23 16.01
N ASP A 90 -5.28 7.85 16.70
CA ASP A 90 -5.52 9.08 17.45
C ASP A 90 -5.99 10.23 16.55
N ILE A 91 -5.26 10.55 15.47
CA ILE A 91 -5.62 11.64 14.55
C ILE A 91 -7.04 11.44 13.98
N VAL A 92 -7.33 10.26 13.44
CA VAL A 92 -8.63 9.98 12.81
C VAL A 92 -9.77 10.05 13.82
N THR A 93 -9.55 9.58 15.05
CA THR A 93 -10.58 9.58 16.10
C THR A 93 -10.97 10.98 16.54
N ARG A 94 -10.03 11.93 16.57
CA ARG A 94 -10.29 13.32 16.97
C ARG A 94 -10.43 14.30 15.81
N TRP A 95 -10.50 13.80 14.58
CA TRP A 95 -10.44 14.59 13.35
C TRP A 95 -11.37 15.82 13.37
N TRP A 96 -12.59 15.65 13.88
CA TRP A 96 -13.62 16.69 13.94
C TRP A 96 -13.73 17.39 15.30
N THR A 97 -13.16 16.82 16.36
CA THR A 97 -13.40 17.26 17.74
C THR A 97 -12.24 18.09 18.30
N ASP A 98 -11.03 17.94 17.76
CA ASP A 98 -9.86 18.70 18.17
C ASP A 98 -9.75 20.04 17.43
N SER A 99 -10.41 21.06 17.99
CA SER A 99 -10.36 22.43 17.48
C SER A 99 -8.96 23.06 17.52
N SER A 100 -8.06 22.58 18.39
CA SER A 100 -6.70 23.10 18.49
C SER A 100 -5.84 22.57 17.35
N ALA A 101 -5.95 21.28 17.03
CA ALA A 101 -5.20 20.66 15.94
C ALA A 101 -5.75 21.02 14.56
N ASN A 102 -7.07 21.29 14.48
CA ASN A 102 -7.77 21.79 13.29
C ASN A 102 -7.42 21.03 11.99
N PHE A 103 -7.48 19.70 12.04
CA PHE A 103 -7.11 18.83 10.92
C PHE A 103 -7.81 19.15 9.59
N PRO A 104 -9.12 19.48 9.55
CA PRO A 104 -9.78 19.80 8.29
C PRO A 104 -9.16 21.01 7.57
N ALA A 105 -8.62 21.99 8.30
CA ALA A 105 -7.95 23.14 7.67
C ALA A 105 -6.54 22.80 7.15
N ARG A 106 -5.85 21.85 7.77
CA ARG A 106 -4.49 21.39 7.37
C ARG A 106 -4.54 20.41 6.19
N MET A 107 -5.63 19.66 6.09
CA MET A 107 -5.88 18.71 5.01
C MET A 107 -7.32 18.84 4.52
N PRO A 108 -7.64 19.93 3.79
CA PRO A 108 -8.98 20.14 3.28
C PRO A 108 -9.35 19.04 2.29
N LEU A 109 -10.64 18.70 2.33
CA LEU A 109 -11.28 17.67 1.53
C LEU A 109 -12.28 18.31 0.56
N GLN A 110 -12.73 17.56 -0.43
CA GLN A 110 -13.87 17.95 -1.23
C GLN A 110 -15.13 17.98 -0.37
N PRO A 111 -16.11 18.87 -0.65
CA PRO A 111 -17.31 19.00 0.17
C PRO A 111 -18.08 17.70 0.38
N VAL A 112 -18.15 16.84 -0.64
CA VAL A 112 -18.83 15.53 -0.55
C VAL A 112 -18.10 14.55 0.38
N GLU A 113 -16.77 14.59 0.39
CA GLU A 113 -15.93 13.75 1.25
C GLU A 113 -16.06 14.18 2.70
N GLU A 114 -15.93 15.48 2.97
CA GLU A 114 -16.10 16.05 4.29
C GLU A 114 -17.48 15.71 4.86
N LYS A 115 -18.54 15.92 4.06
CA LYS A 115 -19.90 15.56 4.43
C LYS A 115 -20.05 14.05 4.70
N LEU A 116 -19.38 13.19 3.94
CA LEU A 116 -19.42 11.74 4.18
C LEU A 116 -18.69 11.36 5.47
N LEU A 117 -17.51 11.92 5.72
CA LEU A 117 -16.70 11.63 6.91
C LEU A 117 -17.32 12.20 8.20
N GLN A 118 -17.98 13.36 8.14
CA GLN A 118 -18.79 13.88 9.25
C GLN A 118 -19.97 12.95 9.54
N TRP A 119 -20.69 12.51 8.50
CA TRP A 119 -21.75 11.52 8.67
C TRP A 119 -21.24 10.21 9.29
N LEU A 120 -20.07 9.71 8.87
CA LEU A 120 -19.44 8.52 9.46
C LEU A 120 -19.10 8.71 10.94
N ASN A 121 -18.59 9.89 11.30
CA ASN A 121 -18.34 10.25 12.68
C ASN A 121 -19.63 10.21 13.51
N ASP A 122 -20.70 10.83 13.02
CA ASP A 122 -21.98 10.89 13.72
C ASP A 122 -22.61 9.50 13.93
N ILE A 123 -22.61 8.67 12.88
CA ILE A 123 -23.21 7.32 12.99
C ILE A 123 -22.35 6.37 13.82
N GLN A 124 -21.04 6.60 13.98
CA GLN A 124 -20.21 5.79 14.88
C GLN A 124 -20.76 5.83 16.31
N HIS A 125 -21.25 6.98 16.76
CA HIS A 125 -21.87 7.13 18.08
C HIS A 125 -23.17 6.35 18.24
N THR A 126 -23.81 5.92 17.14
CA THR A 126 -25.00 5.05 17.17
C THR A 126 -24.66 3.56 17.25
N GLY A 127 -23.37 3.20 17.14
CA GLY A 127 -22.90 1.81 17.11
C GLY A 127 -23.11 1.09 15.77
N ILE A 128 -23.61 1.77 14.74
CA ILE A 128 -23.78 1.21 13.38
C ILE A 128 -22.43 0.85 12.75
N ILE A 129 -21.41 1.69 12.96
CA ILE A 129 -20.05 1.41 12.52
C ILE A 129 -19.14 1.23 13.72
N ARG A 130 -18.20 0.28 13.61
CA ARG A 130 -17.17 0.06 14.62
C ARG A 130 -16.18 1.24 14.70
N PRO A 131 -15.51 1.43 15.86
CA PRO A 131 -14.39 2.37 16.00
C PRO A 131 -13.35 2.17 14.90
N PHE A 132 -12.69 3.26 14.49
CA PHE A 132 -11.71 3.23 13.39
C PHE A 132 -10.65 2.13 13.55
N ARG A 133 -10.02 2.04 14.74
CA ARG A 133 -9.01 1.02 15.07
C ARG A 133 -9.43 -0.41 14.75
N GLU A 134 -10.71 -0.74 14.92
CA GLU A 134 -11.22 -2.10 14.76
C GLU A 134 -11.55 -2.45 13.30
N ARG A 135 -11.57 -1.45 12.41
CA ARG A 135 -11.99 -1.63 11.02
C ARG A 135 -11.17 -0.84 10.00
N CYS A 136 -9.94 -0.44 10.32
CA CYS A 136 -9.14 0.42 9.44
C CYS A 136 -8.72 -0.25 8.10
N GLY A 137 -8.95 -1.55 7.94
CA GLY A 137 -8.77 -2.27 6.66
C GLY A 137 -7.33 -2.67 6.39
N SER A 138 -7.01 -2.83 5.11
CA SER A 138 -5.70 -3.22 4.59
C SER A 138 -4.93 -2.00 4.09
N TRP A 139 -3.68 -1.88 4.55
CA TRP A 139 -2.72 -0.85 4.15
C TRP A 139 -1.49 -1.50 3.56
N ARG A 140 -0.89 -0.84 2.56
CA ARG A 140 0.46 -1.12 2.08
C ARG A 140 1.32 0.15 2.16
N PRO A 141 2.06 0.34 3.25
CA PRO A 141 3.07 1.39 3.29
C PRO A 141 4.26 1.05 2.37
N ASP A 142 4.69 2.05 1.62
CA ASP A 142 5.86 1.97 0.75
C ASP A 142 7.01 2.75 1.42
N PHE A 143 8.19 2.14 1.52
CA PHE A 143 9.35 2.72 2.19
C PHE A 143 10.61 2.71 1.33
N LEU A 144 11.43 3.73 1.55
CA LEU A 144 12.75 3.90 0.95
C LEU A 144 13.84 3.53 1.96
N ILE A 145 15.02 3.16 1.49
CA ILE A 145 16.17 2.90 2.36
C ILE A 145 17.15 4.04 2.20
N GLU A 146 17.40 4.78 3.28
CA GLU A 146 18.33 5.90 3.27
C GLU A 146 19.79 5.42 3.20
N GLU A 147 20.60 6.12 2.41
CA GLU A 147 22.03 5.89 2.30
C GLU A 147 22.71 6.15 3.65
N GLN A 148 23.52 5.18 4.08
CA GLN A 148 24.25 5.27 5.33
C GLN A 148 25.45 6.21 5.20
N ILE A 149 25.67 7.04 6.21
CA ILE A 149 26.83 7.94 6.25
C ILE A 149 28.08 7.13 6.63
N HIS A 150 27.93 6.17 7.56
CA HIS A 150 29.01 5.27 7.96
C HIS A 150 28.63 3.79 7.74
N PRO A 151 29.60 2.92 7.36
CA PRO A 151 29.33 1.50 7.07
C PRO A 151 28.72 0.69 8.24
N ASN A 152 28.85 1.18 9.47
CA ASN A 152 28.35 0.52 10.68
C ASN A 152 27.02 1.10 11.18
N ASP A 153 26.47 2.11 10.50
CA ASP A 153 25.17 2.66 10.84
C ASP A 153 24.08 1.62 10.58
N GLU A 154 22.91 1.81 11.17
CA GLU A 154 21.74 0.98 10.86
C GLU A 154 21.08 1.45 9.56
N GLN A 155 20.53 0.53 8.79
CA GLN A 155 19.79 0.88 7.57
C GLN A 155 18.50 1.57 7.95
N MET A 156 18.29 2.82 7.55
CA MET A 156 17.09 3.58 7.93
C MET A 156 15.98 3.40 6.90
N PHE A 157 14.82 2.94 7.36
CA PHE A 157 13.62 2.80 6.54
C PHE A 157 12.77 4.07 6.66
N ARG A 158 12.39 4.64 5.51
CA ARG A 158 11.63 5.88 5.42
C ARG A 158 10.32 5.64 4.68
N ILE A 159 9.21 5.53 5.40
CA ILE A 159 7.86 5.44 4.83
C ILE A 159 7.59 6.72 4.04
N CYS A 160 7.31 6.55 2.76
CA CYS A 160 7.16 7.66 1.82
C CYS A 160 5.71 7.86 1.34
N GLU A 161 4.86 6.84 1.50
CA GLU A 161 3.41 6.88 1.29
C GLU A 161 2.73 5.67 1.95
N ILE A 162 1.41 5.78 2.15
CA ILE A 162 0.55 4.68 2.58
C ILE A 162 -0.47 4.42 1.47
N ASN A 163 -0.39 3.25 0.83
CA ASN A 163 -1.35 2.82 -0.17
C ASN A 163 -2.49 2.07 0.52
N ALA A 164 -3.69 2.65 0.53
CA ALA A 164 -4.85 2.01 1.18
C ALA A 164 -6.16 2.17 0.41
N ARG A 165 -6.12 2.70 -0.83
CA ARG A 165 -7.30 2.80 -1.70
C ARG A 165 -7.78 1.42 -2.15
N PHE A 166 -6.86 0.67 -2.75
CA PHE A 166 -7.07 -0.68 -3.25
C PHE A 166 -6.60 -1.66 -2.19
N CYS A 167 -7.52 -2.35 -1.53
CA CYS A 167 -7.22 -3.08 -0.30
C CYS A 167 -6.31 -4.29 -0.52
N TRP A 168 -6.32 -4.87 -1.73
CA TRP A 168 -5.52 -6.04 -2.10
C TRP A 168 -4.18 -5.70 -2.77
N ASN A 169 -3.85 -4.43 -2.97
CA ASN A 169 -2.72 -4.02 -3.80
C ASN A 169 -1.37 -4.56 -3.29
N GLY A 170 -0.75 -5.49 -4.03
CA GLY A 170 0.47 -6.22 -3.69
C GLY A 170 0.25 -7.56 -2.97
N PHE A 171 -0.96 -7.79 -2.44
CA PHE A 171 -1.24 -8.87 -1.49
C PHE A 171 -1.11 -10.26 -2.10
N MET A 172 -1.81 -10.51 -3.21
CA MET A 172 -1.79 -11.79 -3.93
C MET A 172 -0.48 -11.97 -4.68
N VAL A 173 0.05 -10.89 -5.28
CA VAL A 173 1.37 -10.91 -5.95
C VAL A 173 2.45 -11.42 -5.01
N ASN A 174 2.47 -10.93 -3.76
CA ASN A 174 3.45 -11.35 -2.77
C ASN A 174 3.24 -12.77 -2.27
N ALA A 175 2.01 -13.13 -1.90
CA ALA A 175 1.71 -14.46 -1.39
C ALA A 175 2.03 -15.55 -2.42
N LEU A 176 1.54 -15.40 -3.65
CA LEU A 176 1.79 -16.33 -4.75
C LEU A 176 3.27 -16.29 -5.19
N GLY A 177 3.87 -15.10 -5.23
CA GLY A 177 5.27 -14.92 -5.59
C GLY A 177 6.23 -15.57 -4.60
N GLN A 178 5.93 -15.50 -3.30
CA GLN A 178 6.69 -16.17 -2.27
C GLN A 178 6.58 -17.69 -2.43
N ASP A 179 5.36 -18.24 -2.52
CA ASP A 179 5.17 -19.69 -2.67
C ASP A 179 5.85 -20.23 -3.93
N ALA A 180 5.74 -19.50 -5.04
CA ALA A 180 6.40 -19.87 -6.29
C ALA A 180 7.93 -19.85 -6.17
N LEU A 181 8.48 -18.83 -5.52
CA LEU A 181 9.91 -18.75 -5.25
C LEU A 181 10.37 -19.93 -4.39
N MET A 182 9.64 -20.26 -3.32
CA MET A 182 9.94 -21.40 -2.45
C MET A 182 9.94 -22.72 -3.24
N ALA A 183 8.99 -22.90 -4.16
CA ALA A 183 8.86 -24.10 -5.00
C ALA A 183 10.02 -24.31 -5.98
N THR A 184 10.82 -23.26 -6.27
CA THR A 184 12.05 -23.40 -7.07
C THR A 184 13.17 -24.16 -6.35
N GLY A 185 13.01 -24.43 -5.04
CA GLY A 185 13.98 -25.15 -4.22
C GLY A 185 15.08 -24.27 -3.63
N ILE A 186 14.97 -22.94 -3.69
CA ILE A 186 15.98 -22.01 -3.16
C ILE A 186 16.14 -22.09 -1.62
N THR A 187 15.21 -22.73 -0.92
CA THR A 187 15.13 -22.66 0.54
C THR A 187 15.99 -23.68 1.26
N GLY A 188 16.15 -24.88 0.72
CA GLY A 188 17.00 -25.92 1.31
C GLY A 188 16.93 -25.99 2.84
N ARG A 189 18.07 -26.22 3.52
CA ARG A 189 18.15 -26.25 4.99
C ARG A 189 18.48 -24.89 5.65
N LYS A 190 18.79 -23.86 4.87
CA LYS A 190 19.38 -22.60 5.38
C LYS A 190 18.53 -21.37 5.13
N LEU A 191 17.59 -21.39 4.17
CA LEU A 191 16.77 -20.26 3.81
C LEU A 191 15.30 -20.59 3.97
N VAL A 192 14.53 -19.61 4.44
CA VAL A 192 13.07 -19.67 4.47
C VAL A 192 12.50 -18.40 3.86
N GLY A 193 11.24 -18.43 3.42
CA GLY A 193 10.55 -17.21 3.03
C GLY A 193 10.50 -16.21 4.19
N ALA A 194 10.67 -14.92 3.90
CA ALA A 194 10.53 -13.89 4.94
C ALA A 194 9.08 -13.72 5.41
N ILE A 195 8.14 -14.20 4.60
CA ILE A 195 6.72 -14.30 4.95
C ILE A 195 6.22 -15.73 4.80
N ASN A 196 5.14 -16.03 5.51
CA ASN A 196 4.31 -17.20 5.29
C ASN A 196 3.05 -16.75 4.55
N SER A 197 2.84 -17.25 3.33
CA SER A 197 1.66 -16.92 2.51
C SER A 197 0.34 -17.25 3.21
N GLN A 198 0.32 -18.25 4.09
CA GLN A 198 -0.86 -18.58 4.90
C GLN A 198 -1.25 -17.42 5.83
N VAL A 199 -0.30 -16.66 6.37
CA VAL A 199 -0.61 -15.48 7.21
C VAL A 199 -1.36 -14.42 6.42
N PHE A 200 -1.03 -14.27 5.14
CA PHE A 200 -1.75 -13.40 4.22
C PHE A 200 -3.15 -13.97 3.94
N PHE A 201 -3.27 -15.24 3.58
CA PHE A 201 -4.59 -15.84 3.34
C PHE A 201 -5.50 -15.84 4.58
N ASP A 202 -4.96 -16.04 5.78
CA ASP A 202 -5.68 -15.91 7.05
C ASP A 202 -6.07 -14.45 7.32
N GLY A 203 -5.20 -13.51 6.91
CA GLY A 203 -5.52 -12.08 6.88
C GLY A 203 -6.76 -11.76 6.04
N LEU A 204 -6.91 -12.34 4.85
CA LEU A 204 -8.11 -12.17 4.00
C LEU A 204 -9.40 -12.45 4.79
N GLN A 205 -9.40 -13.53 5.57
CA GLN A 205 -10.55 -13.96 6.38
C GLN A 205 -10.88 -13.01 7.54
N ARG A 206 -9.94 -12.14 7.93
CA ARG A 206 -10.19 -11.08 8.93
C ARG A 206 -10.79 -9.82 8.31
N LEU A 207 -10.61 -9.58 7.01
CA LEU A 207 -11.12 -8.38 6.32
C LEU A 207 -12.59 -8.48 5.95
N TYR A 208 -13.07 -9.68 5.61
CA TYR A 208 -14.43 -9.91 5.15
C TYR A 208 -14.97 -11.23 5.67
N ASN A 209 -16.29 -11.42 5.59
CA ASN A 209 -16.92 -12.67 5.99
C ASN A 209 -16.89 -13.66 4.82
N PRO A 210 -16.13 -14.77 4.91
CA PRO A 210 -16.04 -15.74 3.82
C PRO A 210 -17.32 -16.57 3.63
N SER A 211 -18.35 -16.41 4.47
CA SER A 211 -19.65 -17.06 4.26
C SER A 211 -20.61 -16.22 3.42
N LEU A 212 -20.24 -14.98 3.07
CA LEU A 212 -21.06 -14.07 2.28
C LEU A 212 -20.47 -13.88 0.87
N PRO A 213 -21.28 -13.55 -0.15
CA PRO A 213 -20.78 -13.23 -1.47
C PRO A 213 -19.72 -12.11 -1.43
N LEU A 214 -18.68 -12.23 -2.26
CA LEU A 214 -17.64 -11.22 -2.40
C LEU A 214 -17.96 -10.35 -3.62
N HIS A 215 -18.25 -9.06 -3.39
CA HIS A 215 -18.45 -8.09 -4.46
C HIS A 215 -17.21 -7.19 -4.60
N VAL A 216 -16.84 -6.90 -5.85
CA VAL A 216 -15.76 -5.98 -6.21
C VAL A 216 -16.37 -4.92 -7.11
N LEU A 217 -16.48 -3.70 -6.58
CA LEU A 217 -16.92 -2.54 -7.34
C LEU A 217 -15.74 -2.00 -8.14
N LYS A 218 -15.73 -2.32 -9.43
CA LYS A 218 -14.64 -2.06 -10.36
C LYS A 218 -15.01 -0.95 -11.34
N GLY A 219 -14.07 -0.03 -11.55
CA GLY A 219 -14.15 1.04 -12.52
C GLY A 219 -13.00 0.99 -13.53
N GLU A 220 -12.42 2.17 -13.80
CA GLU A 220 -11.33 2.38 -14.74
C GLU A 220 -10.01 1.72 -14.32
N GLU A 221 -9.72 1.61 -13.01
CA GLU A 221 -8.49 0.96 -12.53
C GLU A 221 -8.45 -0.50 -13.00
N PRO A 222 -7.42 -0.93 -13.77
CA PRO A 222 -7.32 -2.29 -14.27
C PRO A 222 -7.35 -3.35 -13.16
N GLY A 223 -6.69 -3.00 -12.05
CA GLY A 223 -6.52 -3.81 -10.86
C GLY A 223 -5.52 -4.93 -11.04
N ILE A 224 -4.59 -5.05 -10.09
CA ILE A 224 -3.52 -6.06 -10.14
C ILE A 224 -3.97 -7.33 -9.42
N ASP A 225 -4.33 -7.22 -8.15
CA ASP A 225 -4.55 -8.36 -7.26
C ASP A 225 -5.98 -8.92 -7.30
N ILE A 226 -6.96 -8.15 -7.77
CA ILE A 226 -8.36 -8.58 -7.81
C ILE A 226 -8.57 -9.81 -8.71
N HIS A 227 -7.77 -9.97 -9.76
CA HIS A 227 -7.89 -11.09 -10.71
C HIS A 227 -7.24 -12.38 -10.17
N PRO A 228 -5.98 -12.37 -9.66
CA PRO A 228 -5.44 -13.52 -8.94
C PRO A 228 -6.28 -13.89 -7.70
N LEU A 229 -6.83 -12.89 -6.98
CA LEU A 229 -7.74 -13.14 -5.86
C LEU A 229 -9.00 -13.87 -6.33
N ALA A 230 -9.61 -13.43 -7.44
CA ALA A 230 -10.80 -14.08 -7.98
C ALA A 230 -10.54 -15.54 -8.38
N HIS A 231 -9.36 -15.82 -8.94
CA HIS A 231 -8.93 -17.19 -9.20
C HIS A 231 -8.79 -17.98 -7.89
N TYR A 232 -8.08 -17.43 -6.91
CA TYR A 232 -7.83 -18.08 -5.63
C TYR A 232 -9.12 -18.41 -4.87
N VAL A 233 -10.04 -17.45 -4.74
CA VAL A 233 -11.33 -17.63 -4.06
C VAL A 233 -12.18 -18.71 -4.77
N LYS A 234 -12.14 -18.77 -6.10
CA LYS A 234 -12.82 -19.83 -6.87
C LYS A 234 -12.22 -21.20 -6.60
N THR A 235 -10.90 -21.33 -6.67
CA THR A 235 -10.21 -22.62 -6.59
C THR A 235 -10.17 -23.17 -5.17
N HIS A 236 -9.98 -22.31 -4.16
CA HIS A 236 -9.75 -22.72 -2.78
C HIS A 236 -10.96 -22.55 -1.85
N MET A 237 -11.86 -21.61 -2.15
CA MET A 237 -13.05 -21.35 -1.32
C MET A 237 -14.37 -21.79 -1.99
N GLY A 238 -14.31 -22.25 -3.24
CA GLY A 238 -15.51 -22.64 -4.01
C GLY A 238 -16.46 -21.48 -4.28
N GLN A 239 -15.99 -20.23 -4.13
CA GLN A 239 -16.80 -19.02 -4.24
C GLN A 239 -16.44 -18.23 -5.49
N ARG A 240 -17.41 -17.52 -6.06
CA ARG A 240 -17.17 -16.64 -7.20
C ARG A 240 -17.19 -15.20 -6.75
N VAL A 241 -16.12 -14.48 -7.07
CA VAL A 241 -16.07 -13.02 -6.94
C VAL A 241 -17.00 -12.37 -7.95
N ARG A 242 -17.81 -11.43 -7.49
CA ARG A 242 -18.77 -10.66 -8.29
C ARG A 242 -18.16 -9.30 -8.63
N PHE A 243 -17.63 -9.20 -9.84
CA PHE A 243 -17.25 -7.90 -10.40
C PHE A 243 -18.52 -7.17 -10.81
N ILE A 244 -18.68 -5.95 -10.30
CA ILE A 244 -19.81 -5.05 -10.56
C ILE A 244 -19.27 -3.67 -10.87
N THR A 245 -20.04 -2.87 -11.60
CA THR A 245 -19.72 -1.49 -11.95
C THR A 245 -20.65 -0.52 -11.20
N PRO A 246 -20.32 0.79 -11.16
CA PRO A 246 -21.23 1.80 -10.61
C PRO A 246 -22.66 1.74 -11.18
N ASP A 247 -22.81 1.43 -12.46
CA ASP A 247 -24.10 1.37 -13.16
C ASP A 247 -24.98 0.19 -12.71
N ASP A 248 -24.36 -0.85 -12.14
CA ASP A 248 -25.06 -2.02 -11.61
C ASP A 248 -25.74 -1.74 -10.27
N LEU A 249 -25.36 -0.67 -9.57
CA LEU A 249 -25.81 -0.41 -8.20
C LEU A 249 -27.28 0.03 -8.15
N ARG A 250 -28.01 -0.50 -7.17
CA ARG A 250 -29.40 -0.11 -6.85
C ARG A 250 -29.53 0.09 -5.35
N LEU A 251 -30.28 1.13 -4.95
CA LEU A 251 -30.71 1.32 -3.57
C LEU A 251 -32.18 0.97 -3.43
N ILE A 252 -32.47 0.03 -2.54
CA ILE A 252 -33.84 -0.40 -2.25
C ILE A 252 -34.20 0.05 -0.83
N PRO A 253 -35.27 0.86 -0.65
CA PRO A 253 -35.71 1.28 0.68
C PRO A 253 -35.92 0.11 1.64
N CYS A 254 -35.33 0.17 2.83
CA CYS A 254 -35.45 -0.86 3.85
C CYS A 254 -35.28 -0.27 5.25
N HIS A 255 -36.38 -0.11 5.97
CA HIS A 255 -36.40 0.44 7.33
C HIS A 255 -35.61 -0.38 8.36
N ARG A 256 -35.30 -1.64 8.05
CA ARG A 256 -34.51 -2.53 8.93
C ARG A 256 -33.01 -2.47 8.65
N SER A 257 -32.60 -1.88 7.53
CA SER A 257 -31.19 -1.79 7.15
C SER A 257 -30.54 -0.53 7.71
N PRO A 258 -29.29 -0.59 8.18
CA PRO A 258 -28.54 0.61 8.56
C PRO A 258 -28.53 1.65 7.42
N GLY A 259 -28.87 2.91 7.74
CA GLY A 259 -29.02 3.99 6.75
C GLY A 259 -30.27 3.88 5.86
N GLY A 260 -31.24 3.02 6.21
CA GLY A 260 -32.58 3.00 5.61
C GLY A 260 -32.67 2.35 4.22
N HIS A 261 -31.59 1.77 3.72
CA HIS A 261 -31.53 1.17 2.37
C HIS A 261 -30.75 -0.14 2.37
N ARG A 262 -31.15 -1.06 1.49
CA ARG A 262 -30.32 -2.17 1.03
C ARG A 262 -29.53 -1.71 -0.19
N LEU A 263 -28.24 -2.01 -0.21
CA LEU A 263 -27.41 -1.86 -1.39
C LEU A 263 -27.49 -3.16 -2.19
N CYS A 264 -27.84 -3.07 -3.46
CA CYS A 264 -27.96 -4.22 -4.36
C CYS A 264 -27.18 -3.98 -5.65
N CYS A 265 -26.88 -5.06 -6.38
CA CYS A 265 -26.43 -5.00 -7.77
C CYS A 265 -27.41 -5.71 -8.70
N LEU A 266 -27.44 -5.28 -9.96
CA LEU A 266 -28.02 -6.04 -11.06
C LEU A 266 -27.32 -7.39 -11.21
N VAL A 267 -28.10 -8.42 -11.55
CA VAL A 267 -27.55 -9.74 -11.88
C VAL A 267 -28.23 -10.33 -13.12
N ASP A 268 -27.44 -10.99 -13.96
CA ASP A 268 -27.95 -11.69 -15.13
C ASP A 268 -28.81 -12.89 -14.74
N SER A 269 -29.87 -13.15 -15.51
CA SER A 269 -30.75 -14.30 -15.32
C SER A 269 -30.04 -15.65 -15.47
N GLU A 270 -28.92 -15.69 -16.18
CA GLU A 270 -28.10 -16.89 -16.40
C GLU A 270 -27.07 -17.13 -15.30
N SER A 271 -26.88 -16.17 -14.38
CA SER A 271 -25.97 -16.37 -13.26
C SER A 271 -26.53 -17.46 -12.33
N PRO A 272 -25.73 -18.45 -11.89
CA PRO A 272 -26.21 -19.50 -10.98
C PRO A 272 -26.81 -18.88 -9.71
N VAL A 273 -27.92 -19.43 -9.22
CA VAL A 273 -28.75 -18.89 -8.13
C VAL A 273 -27.87 -18.52 -6.94
N GLY A 274 -27.71 -17.21 -6.72
CA GLY A 274 -26.99 -16.64 -5.60
C GLY A 274 -27.91 -16.52 -4.38
N TRP A 275 -27.30 -16.35 -3.21
CA TRP A 275 -28.00 -16.06 -1.98
C TRP A 275 -28.83 -14.76 -2.13
N ASN A 276 -30.06 -14.75 -1.63
CA ASN A 276 -30.91 -13.54 -1.49
C ASN A 276 -31.21 -12.74 -2.78
N ARG A 277 -31.41 -13.42 -3.92
CA ARG A 277 -31.91 -12.75 -5.13
C ARG A 277 -33.40 -12.46 -5.08
N PHE A 278 -33.80 -11.32 -5.62
CA PHE A 278 -35.21 -10.95 -5.73
C PHE A 278 -35.44 -10.10 -6.98
N ARG A 279 -36.68 -10.09 -7.46
CA ARG A 279 -37.09 -9.21 -8.56
C ARG A 279 -37.75 -7.96 -8.00
N THR A 280 -37.42 -6.81 -8.57
CA THR A 280 -38.17 -5.57 -8.31
C THR A 280 -39.51 -5.60 -9.04
N GLU A 281 -40.41 -4.68 -8.69
CA GLU A 281 -41.66 -4.48 -9.42
C GLU A 281 -41.43 -4.12 -10.89
N GLY A 282 -40.30 -3.46 -11.20
CA GLY A 282 -39.85 -3.16 -12.56
C GLY A 282 -39.22 -4.35 -13.31
N GLY A 283 -39.16 -5.53 -12.68
CA GLY A 283 -38.66 -6.77 -13.30
C GLY A 283 -37.15 -6.96 -13.23
N GLU A 284 -36.37 -5.97 -12.74
CA GLU A 284 -34.93 -6.11 -12.53
C GLU A 284 -34.64 -7.24 -11.54
N LEU A 285 -33.71 -8.14 -11.89
CA LEU A 285 -33.23 -9.17 -10.98
C LEU A 285 -32.04 -8.60 -10.20
N LEU A 286 -32.17 -8.55 -8.88
CA LEU A 286 -31.17 -7.98 -7.99
C LEU A 286 -30.59 -9.00 -7.01
N GLU A 287 -29.35 -8.78 -6.62
CA GLU A 287 -28.66 -9.46 -5.54
C GLU A 287 -28.21 -8.43 -4.50
N GLU A 288 -28.37 -8.72 -3.21
CA GLU A 288 -27.92 -7.80 -2.16
C GLU A 288 -26.40 -7.83 -2.01
N ILE A 289 -25.81 -6.64 -1.91
CA ILE A 289 -24.41 -6.43 -1.58
C ILE A 289 -24.31 -6.34 -0.06
N HIS A 290 -23.68 -7.35 0.55
CA HIS A 290 -23.44 -7.38 1.99
C HIS A 290 -22.07 -6.81 2.36
N GLN A 291 -21.11 -6.94 1.47
CA GLN A 291 -19.72 -6.57 1.69
C GLN A 291 -19.06 -6.28 0.34
N VAL A 292 -18.20 -5.27 0.25
CA VAL A 292 -17.69 -4.81 -1.05
C VAL A 292 -16.25 -4.32 -0.99
N GLU A 293 -15.48 -4.69 -1.99
CA GLU A 293 -14.18 -4.10 -2.30
C GLU A 293 -14.33 -2.94 -3.28
N LEU A 294 -13.46 -1.94 -3.19
CA LEU A 294 -13.47 -0.79 -4.09
C LEU A 294 -12.21 -0.79 -4.94
N GLU A 295 -12.38 -1.05 -6.23
CA GLU A 295 -11.35 -0.88 -7.26
C GLU A 295 -11.76 0.28 -8.19
N LEU A 296 -11.88 1.47 -7.58
CA LEU A 296 -12.28 2.73 -8.22
C LEU A 296 -11.19 3.78 -8.05
N TYR A 297 -10.94 4.56 -9.09
CA TYR A 297 -10.23 5.82 -8.93
C TYR A 297 -11.00 6.78 -8.05
N HIS A 298 -10.27 7.75 -7.52
CA HIS A 298 -10.82 8.71 -6.58
C HIS A 298 -11.96 9.53 -7.19
N HIS A 299 -11.85 9.95 -8.46
CA HIS A 299 -12.91 10.71 -9.12
C HIS A 299 -14.17 9.86 -9.32
N GLU A 300 -14.03 8.58 -9.71
CA GLU A 300 -15.16 7.65 -9.86
C GLU A 300 -15.92 7.45 -8.54
N LEU A 301 -15.20 7.42 -7.42
CA LEU A 301 -15.81 7.38 -6.09
C LEU A 301 -16.65 8.64 -5.83
N LEU A 302 -16.15 9.82 -6.19
CA LEU A 302 -16.85 11.09 -5.96
C LEU A 302 -18.04 11.31 -6.91
N ASP A 303 -18.06 10.64 -8.06
CA ASP A 303 -19.16 10.70 -9.03
C ASP A 303 -20.37 9.86 -8.59
N LEU A 304 -20.21 8.98 -7.61
CA LEU A 304 -21.31 8.22 -7.02
C LEU A 304 -22.28 9.13 -6.27
N ARG A 305 -23.58 8.80 -6.35
CA ARG A 305 -24.61 9.47 -5.55
C ARG A 305 -24.30 9.35 -4.07
N TYR A 306 -24.54 10.42 -3.30
CA TYR A 306 -24.19 10.48 -1.89
C TYR A 306 -24.86 9.38 -1.02
N ASP A 307 -26.11 9.04 -1.31
CA ASP A 307 -26.82 7.94 -0.65
C ASP A 307 -26.18 6.57 -0.95
N THR A 308 -25.71 6.37 -2.19
CA THR A 308 -24.94 5.18 -2.57
C THR A 308 -23.60 5.14 -1.82
N LEU A 309 -22.88 6.26 -1.72
CA LEU A 309 -21.63 6.35 -0.97
C LEU A 309 -21.80 5.99 0.51
N GLN A 310 -22.85 6.50 1.15
CA GLN A 310 -23.20 6.14 2.53
C GLN A 310 -23.37 4.62 2.66
N GLN A 311 -24.13 4.00 1.76
CA GLN A 311 -24.39 2.56 1.81
C GLN A 311 -23.16 1.70 1.49
N ILE A 312 -22.29 2.15 0.60
CA ILE A 312 -20.98 1.51 0.36
C ILE A 312 -20.11 1.60 1.62
N SER A 313 -20.05 2.77 2.26
CA SER A 313 -19.21 3.02 3.44
C SER A 313 -19.52 2.07 4.62
N LEU A 314 -20.77 1.62 4.71
CA LEU A 314 -21.21 0.67 5.72
C LEU A 314 -20.72 -0.77 5.46
N ARG A 315 -20.33 -1.09 4.22
CA ARG A 315 -20.08 -2.45 3.72
C ARG A 315 -18.66 -2.64 3.17
N CYS A 316 -17.92 -1.58 2.94
CA CYS A 316 -16.61 -1.65 2.32
C CYS A 316 -15.54 -2.23 3.26
N PHE A 317 -14.63 -3.05 2.72
CA PHE A 317 -13.58 -3.72 3.52
C PHE A 317 -12.63 -2.72 4.17
N ASN A 318 -12.16 -1.75 3.39
CA ASN A 318 -11.41 -0.62 3.92
C ASN A 318 -12.37 0.48 4.34
N ASP A 319 -12.22 0.97 5.57
CA ASP A 319 -12.99 2.10 6.06
C ASP A 319 -12.80 3.35 5.17
N MET A 320 -13.85 4.13 4.94
CA MET A 320 -13.73 5.36 4.14
C MET A 320 -12.78 6.39 4.77
N ARG A 321 -12.62 6.39 6.10
CA ARG A 321 -11.59 7.21 6.77
C ARG A 321 -10.19 6.78 6.36
N THR A 322 -9.96 5.49 6.12
CA THR A 322 -8.69 5.00 5.57
C THR A 322 -8.49 5.49 4.13
N LEU A 323 -9.52 5.36 3.28
CA LEU A 323 -9.45 5.73 1.85
C LEU A 323 -9.25 7.23 1.62
N LEU A 324 -9.93 8.06 2.42
CA LEU A 324 -10.01 9.50 2.22
C LEU A 324 -9.01 10.29 3.08
N LEU A 325 -8.58 9.72 4.22
CA LEU A 325 -7.61 10.36 5.13
C LEU A 325 -6.25 9.66 5.11
N VAL A 326 -6.17 8.39 5.49
CA VAL A 326 -4.89 7.70 5.71
C VAL A 326 -4.09 7.52 4.42
N HIS A 327 -4.77 7.25 3.30
CA HIS A 327 -4.14 7.14 1.99
C HIS A 327 -3.58 8.48 1.45
N ASP A 328 -4.09 9.62 1.95
CA ASP A 328 -3.64 10.94 1.52
C ASP A 328 -2.23 11.22 2.06
N LYS A 329 -1.28 11.56 1.18
CA LYS A 329 0.12 11.79 1.58
C LYS A 329 0.28 12.94 2.57
N ARG A 330 -0.69 13.87 2.65
CA ARG A 330 -0.71 14.92 3.68
C ARG A 330 -0.81 14.32 5.09
N MET A 331 -1.39 13.13 5.25
CA MET A 331 -1.45 12.45 6.54
C MET A 331 -0.07 12.21 7.15
N LEU A 332 0.95 11.87 6.34
CA LEU A 332 2.32 11.72 6.85
C LEU A 332 2.89 13.03 7.40
N GLY A 333 2.59 14.17 6.76
CA GLY A 333 2.98 15.49 7.27
C GLY A 333 2.24 15.86 8.55
N ILE A 334 0.94 15.53 8.64
CA ILE A 334 0.16 15.72 9.87
C ILE A 334 0.75 14.91 11.03
N VAL A 335 1.09 13.63 10.81
CA VAL A 335 1.72 12.78 11.84
C VAL A 335 3.02 13.43 12.35
N LEU A 336 3.86 13.98 11.46
CA LEU A 336 5.11 14.64 11.84
C LEU A 336 4.88 15.95 12.60
N GLU A 337 3.89 16.76 12.23
CA GLU A 337 3.54 17.99 12.94
C GLU A 337 2.89 17.72 14.31
N GLU A 338 2.27 16.55 14.51
CA GLU A 338 1.61 16.17 15.77
C GLU A 338 2.52 15.48 16.80
N LEU A 339 3.81 15.25 16.51
CA LEU A 339 4.71 14.49 17.39
C LEU A 339 4.76 15.02 18.82
N ASP A 340 4.92 16.35 19.00
CA ASP A 340 4.95 16.98 20.33
C ASP A 340 3.59 16.85 21.05
N SER A 341 2.49 16.96 20.30
CA SER A 341 1.12 16.78 20.81
C SER A 341 0.91 15.34 21.29
N PHE A 342 1.39 14.35 20.53
CA PHE A 342 1.29 12.94 20.93
C PHE A 342 2.03 12.66 22.24
N VAL A 343 3.25 13.19 22.40
CA VAL A 343 4.02 13.02 23.63
C VAL A 343 3.34 13.73 24.80
N THR A 344 2.93 14.98 24.60
CA THR A 344 2.28 15.79 25.65
C THR A 344 0.98 15.16 26.13
N ARG A 345 0.19 14.58 25.21
CA ARG A 345 -1.06 13.88 25.52
C ARG A 345 -0.85 12.41 25.88
N THR A 346 0.39 11.93 25.98
CA THR A 346 0.75 10.54 26.32
C THR A 346 0.18 9.49 25.36
N VAL A 347 -0.09 9.87 24.11
CA VAL A 347 -0.48 8.95 23.03
C VAL A 347 0.73 8.10 22.62
N LEU A 348 1.90 8.72 22.57
CA LEU A 348 3.18 8.10 22.25
C LEU A 348 4.21 8.42 23.33
N ALA A 349 5.11 7.47 23.61
CA ALA A 349 6.35 7.76 24.32
C ALA A 349 7.31 8.60 23.46
N VAL A 350 8.26 9.29 24.10
CA VAL A 350 9.29 10.10 23.40
C VAL A 350 10.06 9.26 22.38
N GLN A 351 10.38 8.01 22.73
CA GLN A 351 11.10 7.10 21.84
C GLN A 351 10.25 6.67 20.64
N GLU A 352 8.94 6.53 20.83
CA GLU A 352 8.00 6.20 19.74
C GLU A 352 7.82 7.40 18.80
N ALA A 353 7.72 8.62 19.33
CA ALA A 353 7.69 9.84 18.52
C ALA A 353 8.98 10.00 17.69
N SER A 354 10.15 9.74 18.29
CA SER A 354 11.42 9.74 17.57
C SER A 354 11.50 8.64 16.51
N LEU A 355 10.89 7.47 16.76
CA LEU A 355 10.79 6.40 15.76
C LEU A 355 9.98 6.84 14.54
N LEU A 356 8.89 7.60 14.72
CA LEU A 356 8.12 8.17 13.60
C LEU A 356 8.89 9.25 12.85
N GLU A 357 9.54 10.16 13.57
CA GLU A 357 10.38 11.22 12.98
C GLU A 357 11.50 10.62 12.10
N GLN A 358 12.11 9.53 12.56
CA GLN A 358 13.13 8.80 11.82
C GLN A 358 12.56 7.83 10.78
N GLY A 359 11.33 7.35 10.96
CA GLY A 359 10.72 6.33 10.13
C GLY A 359 9.86 6.85 8.98
N ILE A 360 9.50 8.14 8.98
CA ILE A 360 8.68 8.78 7.95
C ILE A 360 9.53 9.76 7.14
N CYS A 361 9.34 9.81 5.82
CA CYS A 361 9.94 10.83 4.99
C CYS A 361 9.45 12.22 5.43
N GLN A 362 10.37 13.16 5.65
CA GLN A 362 10.00 14.55 5.96
C GLN A 362 9.03 15.09 4.90
N THR A 363 7.81 15.39 5.35
CA THR A 363 6.69 15.78 4.51
C THR A 363 6.14 17.11 5.03
N ILE A 364 6.25 18.15 4.21
CA ILE A 364 5.78 19.51 4.52
C ILE A 364 4.38 19.69 3.89
N LEU A 365 3.45 20.20 4.71
CA LEU A 365 2.08 20.44 4.29
C LEU A 365 1.92 21.76 3.52
N PRO A 366 1.03 21.80 2.52
CA PRO A 366 0.49 23.05 1.98
C PRO A 366 -0.02 23.99 3.06
N GLY A 367 0.21 25.29 2.89
CA GLY A 367 -0.22 26.34 3.82
C GLY A 367 0.47 26.33 5.19
N SER A 368 1.44 25.44 5.44
CA SER A 368 2.13 25.36 6.73
C SER A 368 3.19 26.46 6.92
N GLY A 369 3.53 26.75 8.16
CA GLY A 369 4.66 27.62 8.49
C GLY A 369 6.00 27.06 7.99
N GLN A 370 6.15 25.73 7.94
CA GLN A 370 7.35 25.08 7.39
C GLN A 370 7.50 25.36 5.89
N LEU A 371 6.39 25.38 5.14
CA LEU A 371 6.40 25.75 3.72
C LEU A 371 6.85 27.20 3.52
N ALA A 372 6.33 28.14 4.31
CA ALA A 372 6.74 29.54 4.23
C ALA A 372 8.26 29.70 4.46
N GLN A 373 8.81 29.00 5.46
CA GLN A 373 10.25 29.00 5.73
C GLN A 373 11.05 28.36 4.59
N LEU A 374 10.54 27.29 3.97
CA LEU A 374 11.20 26.66 2.83
C LEU A 374 11.25 27.60 1.63
N ILE A 375 10.17 28.34 1.34
CA ILE A 375 10.12 29.32 0.26
C ILE A 375 11.22 30.37 0.43
N GLU A 376 11.34 30.98 1.61
CA GLU A 376 12.37 31.98 1.88
C GLU A 376 13.79 31.41 1.70
N ARG A 377 14.03 30.19 2.18
CA ARG A 377 15.31 29.51 2.01
C ARG A 377 15.63 29.21 0.55
N CYS A 378 14.64 28.77 -0.23
CA CYS A 378 14.81 28.51 -1.67
C CYS A 378 15.12 29.79 -2.46
N ARG A 379 14.60 30.94 -2.05
CA ARG A 379 14.97 32.24 -2.66
C ARG A 379 16.41 32.66 -2.36
N GLN A 380 16.95 32.24 -1.21
CA GLN A 380 18.33 32.52 -0.82
C GLN A 380 19.33 31.48 -1.37
N GLN A 381 18.87 30.25 -1.61
CA GLN A 381 19.70 29.11 -1.99
C GLN A 381 19.06 28.36 -3.17
N ASN A 382 19.42 28.75 -4.39
CA ASN A 382 18.84 28.21 -5.63
C ASN A 382 18.93 26.67 -5.74
N ASP A 383 20.00 26.08 -5.22
CA ASP A 383 20.23 24.62 -5.31
C ASP A 383 19.46 23.82 -4.26
N LEU A 384 18.87 24.46 -3.25
CA LEU A 384 18.13 23.78 -2.18
C LEU A 384 16.96 22.95 -2.73
N LYS A 385 16.36 23.36 -3.87
CA LYS A 385 15.28 22.63 -4.53
C LYS A 385 15.63 21.17 -4.85
N ILE A 386 16.91 20.86 -5.10
CA ILE A 386 17.37 19.51 -5.49
C ILE A 386 17.14 18.50 -4.35
N GLU A 387 17.07 18.97 -3.11
CA GLU A 387 16.79 18.18 -1.92
C GLU A 387 15.30 17.86 -1.74
N TYR A 388 14.43 18.33 -2.63
CA TYR A 388 12.97 18.19 -2.50
C TYR A 388 12.30 17.71 -3.79
N LEU A 389 11.09 17.20 -3.62
CA LEU A 389 10.18 16.82 -4.70
C LEU A 389 8.74 17.17 -4.29
N LEU A 390 7.87 17.36 -5.28
CA LEU A 390 6.43 17.48 -5.10
C LEU A 390 5.78 16.16 -5.47
N LYS A 391 4.90 15.65 -4.61
CA LYS A 391 4.03 14.50 -4.92
C LYS A 391 2.57 14.91 -4.89
N PRO A 392 1.75 14.51 -5.88
CA PRO A 392 0.31 14.66 -5.78
C PRO A 392 -0.21 13.95 -4.53
N ALA A 393 -0.96 14.66 -3.69
CA ALA A 393 -1.34 14.20 -2.36
C ALA A 393 -2.16 12.89 -2.38
N ARG A 394 -2.97 12.71 -3.43
CA ARG A 394 -3.88 11.55 -3.61
C ARG A 394 -3.53 10.70 -4.84
N GLY A 395 -2.37 10.93 -5.44
CA GLY A 395 -1.89 10.15 -6.59
C GLY A 395 -1.23 8.84 -6.17
N GLY A 396 -1.10 7.92 -7.13
CA GLY A 396 -0.36 6.67 -6.97
C GLY A 396 0.58 6.43 -8.15
N LYS A 397 1.29 5.30 -8.15
CA LYS A 397 2.11 4.81 -9.29
C LYS A 397 3.21 5.79 -9.76
N GLY A 398 3.57 6.78 -8.94
CA GLY A 398 4.59 7.77 -9.28
C GLY A 398 4.14 8.88 -10.24
N ASP A 399 2.87 8.88 -10.65
CA ASP A 399 2.36 9.84 -11.62
C ASP A 399 2.29 11.25 -11.02
N GLY A 400 2.62 12.25 -11.84
CA GLY A 400 2.65 13.65 -11.44
C GLY A 400 3.74 14.06 -10.44
N ILE A 401 4.71 13.19 -10.11
CA ILE A 401 5.85 13.58 -9.25
C ILE A 401 6.72 14.61 -9.98
N ILE A 402 7.03 15.72 -9.31
CA ILE A 402 7.92 16.76 -9.83
C ILE A 402 9.18 16.77 -8.98
N LEU A 403 10.33 16.48 -9.59
CA LEU A 403 11.62 16.54 -8.91
C LEU A 403 12.12 17.99 -8.92
N GLY A 404 12.58 18.51 -7.78
CA GLY A 404 13.09 19.87 -7.73
C GLY A 404 14.33 20.07 -8.62
N GLU A 405 15.08 18.99 -8.90
CA GLU A 405 16.19 19.01 -9.86
C GLU A 405 15.76 19.21 -11.32
N SER A 406 14.53 18.86 -11.69
CA SER A 406 14.02 18.95 -13.07
C SER A 406 13.34 20.28 -13.42
N VAL A 407 13.34 21.25 -12.51
CA VAL A 407 12.73 22.58 -12.72
C VAL A 407 13.71 23.71 -12.40
N THR A 408 13.47 24.91 -12.93
CA THR A 408 14.30 26.09 -12.60
C THR A 408 14.01 26.58 -11.17
N PRO A 409 14.95 27.28 -10.51
CA PRO A 409 14.71 27.85 -9.18
C PRO A 409 13.46 28.74 -9.10
N GLU A 410 13.22 29.56 -10.11
CA GLU A 410 12.08 30.48 -10.18
C GLU A 410 10.76 29.72 -10.30
N SER A 411 10.72 28.71 -11.19
CA SER A 411 9.55 27.85 -11.36
C SER A 411 9.27 27.02 -10.10
N TRP A 412 10.32 26.56 -9.42
CA TRP A 412 10.18 25.86 -8.15
C TRP A 412 9.54 26.73 -7.07
N VAL A 413 10.06 27.95 -6.86
CA VAL A 413 9.51 28.90 -5.89
C VAL A 413 8.06 29.25 -6.23
N ALA A 414 7.74 29.54 -7.49
CA ALA A 414 6.36 29.83 -7.90
C ALA A 414 5.39 28.67 -7.57
N ARG A 415 5.81 27.42 -7.82
CA ARG A 415 5.02 26.24 -7.44
C ARG A 415 4.84 26.09 -5.93
N LEU A 416 5.86 26.42 -5.13
CA LEU A 416 5.74 26.40 -3.68
C LEU A 416 4.78 27.50 -3.18
N GLU A 417 4.82 28.69 -3.79
CA GLU A 417 3.92 29.80 -3.47
C GLU A 417 2.45 29.45 -3.78
N GLU A 418 2.18 28.73 -4.87
CA GLU A 418 0.84 28.20 -5.16
C GLU A 418 0.32 27.29 -4.03
N LEU A 419 1.21 26.54 -3.37
CA LEU A 419 0.88 25.65 -2.25
C LEU A 419 0.72 26.38 -0.90
N MET A 420 0.91 27.70 -0.84
CA MET A 420 0.60 28.46 0.38
C MET A 420 -0.90 28.48 0.67
N SER A 421 -1.74 28.25 -0.33
CA SER A 421 -3.14 27.90 -0.10
C SER A 421 -3.26 26.39 0.12
N PRO A 422 -3.79 25.93 1.27
CA PRO A 422 -4.00 24.50 1.49
C PRO A 422 -5.18 23.95 0.67
N SER A 423 -6.02 24.81 0.11
CA SER A 423 -7.21 24.45 -0.65
C SER A 423 -6.90 23.56 -1.84
N LEU A 424 -7.83 22.65 -2.14
CA LEU A 424 -7.76 21.84 -3.34
C LEU A 424 -7.97 22.72 -4.58
N SER A 425 -7.24 22.43 -5.66
CA SER A 425 -7.50 23.04 -6.97
C SER A 425 -8.87 22.63 -7.52
N VAL A 426 -9.32 23.27 -8.60
CA VAL A 426 -10.61 22.99 -9.28
C VAL A 426 -10.77 21.50 -9.67
N GLY A 427 -9.67 20.78 -9.88
CA GLY A 427 -9.65 19.33 -10.14
C GLY A 427 -9.37 18.46 -8.91
N GLY A 428 -9.49 19.00 -7.69
CA GLY A 428 -9.22 18.28 -6.44
C GLY A 428 -7.75 17.93 -6.18
N THR A 429 -6.83 18.45 -7.01
CA THR A 429 -5.41 18.14 -6.90
C THR A 429 -4.72 19.13 -5.95
N THR A 430 -3.86 18.60 -5.10
CA THR A 430 -2.88 19.35 -4.31
C THR A 430 -1.61 18.50 -4.20
N TYR A 431 -0.52 19.10 -3.73
CA TYR A 431 0.77 18.44 -3.61
C TYR A 431 1.27 18.46 -2.16
N VAL A 432 2.08 17.48 -1.80
CA VAL A 432 2.96 17.57 -0.62
C VAL A 432 4.39 17.81 -1.08
N ILE A 433 5.15 18.53 -0.26
CA ILE A 433 6.58 18.70 -0.46
C ILE A 433 7.28 17.64 0.39
N GLN A 434 7.99 16.71 -0.25
CA GLN A 434 8.78 15.71 0.46
C GLN A 434 10.27 15.98 0.26
N ARG A 435 11.06 15.85 1.33
CA ARG A 435 12.51 15.80 1.19
C ARG A 435 12.89 14.54 0.42
N LYS A 436 13.75 14.69 -0.59
CA LYS A 436 14.28 13.60 -1.39
C LYS A 436 15.18 12.74 -0.51
N VAL A 437 14.80 11.47 -0.31
CA VAL A 437 15.65 10.49 0.37
C VAL A 437 16.78 10.12 -0.58
N ARG A 438 18.03 10.27 -0.12
CA ARG A 438 19.20 9.74 -0.81
C ARG A 438 19.20 8.23 -0.57
N GLN A 439 18.79 7.47 -1.58
CA GLN A 439 18.58 6.04 -1.41
C GLN A 439 19.87 5.24 -1.46
N ALA A 440 20.00 4.27 -0.55
CA ALA A 440 21.01 3.22 -0.65
C ALA A 440 20.82 2.43 -1.95
N LYS A 441 21.93 1.96 -2.53
CA LYS A 441 21.94 1.17 -3.77
C LYS A 441 22.52 -0.20 -3.54
N TYR A 442 21.86 -1.19 -4.13
CA TYR A 442 22.16 -2.61 -3.98
C TYR A 442 22.51 -3.22 -5.33
N ASP A 443 23.39 -4.21 -5.30
CA ASP A 443 23.67 -5.02 -6.47
C ASP A 443 22.46 -5.92 -6.74
N VAL A 444 21.76 -5.65 -7.85
CA VAL A 444 20.57 -6.38 -8.27
C VAL A 444 20.74 -6.89 -9.69
N PHE A 445 20.26 -8.10 -9.95
CA PHE A 445 20.25 -8.69 -11.29
C PHE A 445 18.81 -8.76 -11.79
N LEU A 446 18.39 -7.78 -12.59
CA LEU A 446 16.99 -7.71 -13.06
C LEU A 446 16.79 -8.41 -14.41
N LYS A 447 17.76 -8.27 -15.33
CA LYS A 447 17.68 -8.82 -16.70
C LYS A 447 19.06 -9.25 -17.20
N GLU A 448 19.10 -10.35 -17.95
CA GLU A 448 20.35 -10.92 -18.49
C GLU A 448 21.13 -9.89 -19.33
N ALA A 449 20.45 -9.15 -20.21
CA ALA A 449 21.06 -8.15 -21.08
C ALA A 449 21.73 -6.98 -20.34
N GLN A 450 21.35 -6.74 -19.07
CA GLN A 450 21.85 -5.62 -18.27
C GLN A 450 22.88 -6.06 -17.23
N GLY A 451 22.98 -7.36 -16.95
CA GLY A 451 23.82 -7.89 -15.89
C GLY A 451 23.44 -7.37 -14.50
N VAL A 452 24.40 -7.43 -13.57
CA VAL A 452 24.23 -6.81 -12.24
C VAL A 452 24.33 -5.29 -12.37
N GLN A 453 23.36 -4.61 -11.78
CA GLN A 453 23.31 -3.17 -11.68
C GLN A 453 23.24 -2.74 -10.23
N ARG A 454 23.81 -1.57 -9.91
CA ARG A 454 23.73 -0.98 -8.59
C ARG A 454 22.57 0.02 -8.53
N LEU A 455 21.40 -0.46 -8.12
CA LEU A 455 20.13 0.28 -8.18
C LEU A 455 19.50 0.46 -6.80
N PRO A 456 18.66 1.49 -6.61
CA PRO A 456 17.80 1.57 -5.44
C PRO A 456 16.78 0.43 -5.45
N ILE A 457 16.33 0.04 -4.25
CA ILE A 457 15.19 -0.84 -4.06
C ILE A 457 14.16 -0.12 -3.19
N VAL A 458 12.89 -0.27 -3.53
CA VAL A 458 11.75 0.26 -2.76
C VAL A 458 11.05 -0.91 -2.14
N GLY A 459 10.97 -0.94 -0.81
CA GLY A 459 10.27 -1.98 -0.07
C GLY A 459 8.82 -1.59 0.17
N THR A 460 7.97 -2.60 0.29
CA THR A 460 6.61 -2.43 0.81
C THR A 460 6.41 -3.37 2.00
N TYR A 461 5.39 -3.13 2.81
CA TYR A 461 4.91 -4.10 3.77
C TYR A 461 3.39 -4.02 3.88
N HIS A 462 2.75 -5.08 4.39
CA HIS A 462 1.31 -5.10 4.58
C HIS A 462 0.92 -4.96 6.05
N ALA A 463 -0.13 -4.20 6.29
CA ALA A 463 -0.80 -4.13 7.57
C ALA A 463 -2.31 -4.35 7.40
N LEU A 464 -2.94 -5.02 8.36
CA LEU A 464 -4.35 -5.36 8.32
C LEU A 464 -4.98 -5.11 9.68
N HIS A 465 -5.99 -4.25 9.72
CA HIS A 465 -6.57 -3.73 10.96
C HIS A 465 -5.50 -3.17 11.92
N GLY A 466 -4.44 -2.59 11.35
CA GLY A 466 -3.30 -2.04 12.09
C GLY A 466 -2.22 -3.07 12.45
N ASP A 467 -2.48 -4.37 12.32
CA ASP A 467 -1.48 -5.40 12.60
C ASP A 467 -0.51 -5.55 11.44
N PHE A 468 0.80 -5.58 11.73
CA PHE A 468 1.83 -5.89 10.74
C PHE A 468 1.69 -7.35 10.28
N LEU A 469 1.45 -7.57 8.99
CA LEU A 469 1.33 -8.93 8.42
C LEU A 469 2.68 -9.49 7.97
N GLY A 470 3.57 -8.64 7.49
CA GLY A 470 4.84 -9.06 6.93
C GLY A 470 5.39 -8.08 5.92
N ILE A 471 6.68 -8.24 5.61
CA ILE A 471 7.30 -7.55 4.50
C ILE A 471 6.68 -8.01 3.18
N ASP A 472 6.50 -7.08 2.28
CA ASP A 472 5.92 -7.31 0.97
C ASP A 472 7.03 -7.30 -0.09
N ILE A 473 6.67 -7.20 -1.37
CA ILE A 473 7.61 -7.19 -2.47
C ILE A 473 8.60 -6.02 -2.40
N TRP A 474 9.78 -6.26 -2.95
CA TRP A 474 10.72 -5.19 -3.30
C TRP A 474 10.54 -4.83 -4.76
N ARG A 475 10.62 -3.54 -5.09
CA ARG A 475 10.61 -3.07 -6.48
C ARG A 475 11.94 -2.41 -6.81
N SER A 476 12.45 -2.67 -8.00
CA SER A 476 13.63 -1.98 -8.52
C SER A 476 13.50 -1.74 -10.02
N GLY A 477 14.20 -0.73 -10.50
CA GLY A 477 14.26 -0.38 -11.90
C GLY A 477 15.24 0.76 -12.17
N PRO A 478 15.60 1.01 -13.43
CA PRO A 478 16.60 2.02 -13.79
C PRO A 478 16.08 3.46 -13.69
N GLY A 479 14.76 3.65 -13.58
CA GLY A 479 14.13 4.96 -13.50
C GLY A 479 14.20 5.61 -12.11
N PRO A 480 13.99 6.93 -12.02
CA PRO A 480 13.98 7.66 -10.74
C PRO A 480 12.79 7.28 -9.84
N VAL A 481 11.74 6.69 -10.42
CA VAL A 481 10.56 6.18 -9.71
C VAL A 481 10.40 4.69 -10.05
N CYS A 482 10.50 3.84 -9.04
CA CYS A 482 10.39 2.39 -9.21
C CYS A 482 8.92 1.96 -9.11
N SER A 483 8.18 1.99 -10.23
CA SER A 483 6.82 1.47 -10.32
C SER A 483 6.73 0.25 -11.25
N LEU A 484 5.91 -0.74 -10.91
CA LEU A 484 5.68 -1.92 -11.76
C LEU A 484 4.96 -1.56 -13.05
N SER A 485 4.02 -0.61 -12.97
CA SER A 485 3.30 -0.07 -14.12
C SER A 485 4.20 0.64 -15.14
N GLN A 486 5.44 1.02 -14.78
CA GLN A 486 6.41 1.64 -15.68
C GLN A 486 7.57 0.69 -16.04
N GLY A 487 7.33 -0.63 -15.97
CA GLY A 487 8.30 -1.65 -16.36
C GLY A 487 9.35 -1.99 -15.30
N GLY A 488 9.09 -1.65 -14.04
CA GLY A 488 9.88 -2.12 -12.90
C GLY A 488 9.79 -3.63 -12.70
N THR A 489 10.77 -4.18 -11.99
CA THR A 489 10.85 -5.60 -11.62
C THR A 489 10.57 -5.74 -10.13
N TRP A 490 9.94 -6.84 -9.72
CA TRP A 490 9.70 -7.13 -8.31
C TRP A 490 10.44 -8.38 -7.81
N MET A 491 10.76 -8.40 -6.53
CA MET A 491 11.50 -9.47 -5.85
C MET A 491 10.81 -9.81 -4.53
N CYS A 492 10.83 -11.08 -4.14
CA CYS A 492 10.40 -11.53 -2.82
C CYS A 492 11.55 -11.47 -1.80
N SER A 493 11.24 -11.78 -0.55
CA SER A 493 12.19 -11.77 0.56
C SER A 493 12.46 -13.17 1.09
N VAL A 494 13.68 -13.41 1.55
CA VAL A 494 14.07 -14.64 2.27
C VAL A 494 14.87 -14.30 3.52
N MET A 495 14.94 -15.25 4.46
CA MET A 495 15.72 -15.14 5.69
C MET A 495 16.61 -16.37 5.85
N GLU A 496 17.79 -16.18 6.44
CA GLU A 496 18.60 -17.28 6.94
C GLU A 496 17.97 -17.87 8.23
N VAL A 497 17.92 -19.20 8.32
CA VAL A 497 17.58 -19.91 9.56
C VAL A 497 18.84 -20.33 10.28
N ASP A 498 18.95 -19.98 11.55
CA ASP A 498 19.98 -20.51 12.43
C ASP A 498 19.76 -22.02 12.57
N VAL A 499 20.64 -22.82 11.94
CA VAL A 499 20.70 -24.26 12.15
C VAL A 499 21.46 -24.50 13.46
N SER A 500 20.86 -24.14 14.58
CA SER A 500 21.28 -24.66 15.88
C SER A 500 20.69 -26.05 16.03
N CYS A 501 21.47 -27.07 15.64
CA CYS A 501 21.22 -28.46 15.99
C CYS A 501 21.40 -28.69 17.49
#